data_AF-A0A838J3F8-F1
#
_entry.id   AF-A0A838J3F8-F1
#
_cell.length_a   1.000
_cell.length_b   1.000
_cell.length_c   1.000
_cell.angle_alpha   90.00
_cell.angle_beta   90.00
_cell.angle_gamma   90.00
#
_symmetry.space_group_name_H-M   'P 1'
#
loop_
_entity.id
_entity.type
_entity.pdbx_description
1 polymer ?
#
loop_
_entity_poly.entity_id
_entity_poly.type
_entity_poly.pdbx_seq_one_letter_code
_entity_poly.pdbx_strand_id
1 'polypeptide(L)'
;VLDKTVHPLVINGKAPTQENIASGRYVFWAYEHMYTLGDDSQLIATFLDFILSKQVQQEAQKLRYIPIDAMKLPRVDAFQKGSEDTLYGPF
;
A
#
# COMPACT_ATOMS: atom_id res chain seq x y z
N VAL A 1 7.04 -10.36 7.24
CA VAL A 1 8.04 -10.60 8.32
C VAL A 1 9.44 -10.34 7.78
N LEU A 2 10.27 -9.68 8.59
CA LEU A 2 11.58 -9.19 8.22
C LEU A 2 12.63 -10.31 8.24
N ASP A 3 13.68 -10.15 7.45
CA ASP A 3 14.87 -11.00 7.54
C ASP A 3 15.57 -10.75 8.90
N LYS A 4 16.15 -11.80 9.49
CA LYS A 4 16.85 -11.71 10.78
C LYS A 4 18.27 -11.15 10.66
N THR A 5 18.80 -11.09 9.44
CA THR A 5 20.12 -10.55 9.12
C THR A 5 20.14 -9.02 9.01
N VAL A 6 18.95 -8.39 8.98
CA VAL A 6 18.83 -6.93 8.88
C VAL A 6 18.37 -6.35 10.21
N HIS A 7 18.80 -5.12 10.48
CA HIS A 7 18.37 -4.36 11.66
C HIS A 7 17.19 -3.44 11.29
N PRO A 8 15.97 -3.70 11.79
CA PRO A 8 14.84 -2.82 11.54
C PRO A 8 14.97 -1.50 12.28
N LEU A 9 14.80 -0.39 11.56
CA LEU A 9 14.78 0.93 12.14
C LEU A 9 13.42 1.24 12.75
N VAL A 10 13.44 1.82 13.94
CA VAL A 10 12.26 2.39 14.59
C VAL A 10 12.16 3.85 14.16
N ILE A 11 11.01 4.23 13.60
CA ILE A 11 10.74 5.61 13.16
C ILE A 11 9.66 6.17 14.07
N ASN A 12 9.93 7.31 14.72
CA ASN A 12 9.00 7.96 15.67
C ASN A 12 8.46 7.01 16.77
N GLY A 13 9.32 6.12 17.27
CA GLY A 13 8.94 5.13 18.29
C GLY A 13 8.03 4.00 17.77
N LYS A 14 7.85 3.86 16.46
CA LYS A 14 7.06 2.79 15.83
C LYS A 14 7.98 1.87 15.03
N ALA A 15 7.84 0.57 15.28
CA ALA A 15 8.54 -0.47 14.53
C ALA A 15 7.82 -0.79 13.21
N PRO A 16 8.53 -1.30 12.19
CA PRO A 16 7.97 -1.71 10.88
C PRO A 16 7.17 -3.01 10.97
N THR A 17 6.08 -3.00 11.75
CA THR A 17 5.15 -4.13 11.86
C THR A 17 3.94 -3.89 10.96
N GLN A 18 3.32 -4.97 10.49
CA GLN A 18 2.10 -4.89 9.70
C GLN A 18 1.01 -4.08 10.40
N GLU A 19 0.86 -4.24 11.72
CA GLU A 19 -0.11 -3.47 12.51
C GLU A 19 0.19 -1.97 12.52
N ASN A 20 1.47 -1.58 12.69
CA ASN A 20 1.84 -0.17 12.68
C ASN A 20 1.69 0.45 11.28
N ILE A 21 2.03 -0.29 10.22
CA ILE A 21 1.88 0.18 8.83
C ILE A 21 0.40 0.30 8.47
N ALA A 22 -0.40 -0.74 8.71
CA ALA A 22 -1.83 -0.77 8.39
C ALA A 22 -2.65 0.29 9.14
N SER A 23 -2.16 0.77 10.28
CA SER A 23 -2.76 1.87 11.05
C SER A 23 -2.13 3.24 10.78
N GLY A 24 -1.16 3.33 9.85
CA GLY A 24 -0.43 4.57 9.52
C GLY A 24 0.53 5.08 10.60
N ARG A 25 0.78 4.30 11.66
CA ARG A 25 1.70 4.66 12.74
C ARG A 25 3.17 4.53 12.31
N TYR A 26 3.49 3.56 11.47
CA TYR A 26 4.80 3.51 10.82
C TYR A 26 4.71 4.23 9.49
N VAL A 27 5.48 5.31 9.32
CA VAL A 27 5.32 6.26 8.21
C VAL A 27 6.04 5.85 6.92
N PHE A 28 6.99 4.91 6.99
CA PHE A 28 7.75 4.47 5.82
C PHE A 28 7.08 3.26 5.15
N TRP A 29 6.18 3.53 4.22
CA TRP A 29 5.46 2.56 3.39
C TRP A 29 4.84 3.29 2.19
N ALA A 30 4.40 2.55 1.18
CA ALA A 30 3.65 3.09 0.07
C ALA A 30 2.65 2.05 -0.45
N TYR A 31 1.60 2.52 -1.12
CA TYR A 31 0.76 1.64 -1.95
C TYR A 31 1.50 1.31 -3.24
N GLU A 32 1.31 0.09 -3.75
CA GLU A 32 1.67 -0.20 -5.13
C GLU A 32 0.61 0.39 -6.06
N HIS A 33 1.07 0.99 -7.15
CA HIS A 33 0.20 1.67 -8.11
C HIS A 33 0.22 0.95 -9.45
N MET A 34 -0.96 0.79 -10.03
CA MET A 34 -1.13 0.36 -11.42
C MET A 34 -1.74 1.51 -12.20
N TYR A 35 -1.05 1.96 -13.24
CA TYR A 35 -1.49 3.06 -14.08
C TYR A 35 -2.08 2.53 -15.39
N THR A 36 -3.26 3.01 -15.74
CA THR A 36 -3.92 2.75 -17.02
C THR A 36 -4.11 4.07 -17.77
N LEU A 37 -4.30 4.01 -19.09
CA LEU A 37 -4.57 5.21 -19.90
C LEU A 37 -6.02 5.70 -19.75
N GLY A 38 -6.85 5.01 -18.96
CA GLY A 38 -8.27 5.32 -18.80
C GLY A 38 -9.13 4.92 -19.99
N ASP A 39 -8.66 3.99 -20.82
CA ASP A 39 -9.49 3.37 -21.85
C ASP A 39 -10.53 2.45 -21.20
N ASP A 40 -11.77 2.49 -21.68
CA ASP A 40 -12.90 1.66 -21.21
C ASP A 40 -12.77 0.19 -21.64
N SER A 41 -11.54 -0.35 -21.63
CA SER A 41 -11.23 -1.71 -22.02
C SER A 41 -11.73 -2.68 -20.95
N GLN A 42 -12.73 -3.48 -21.32
CA GLN A 42 -13.27 -4.55 -20.46
C GLN A 42 -12.18 -5.52 -20.00
N LEU A 43 -11.16 -5.76 -20.82
CA LEU A 43 -10.03 -6.62 -20.46
C LEU A 43 -9.20 -6.01 -19.32
N ILE A 44 -8.94 -4.70 -19.37
CA ILE A 44 -8.20 -4.00 -18.33
C ILE A 44 -9.00 -4.01 -17.02
N ALA A 45 -10.30 -3.70 -17.07
CA ALA A 45 -11.16 -3.77 -15.89
C ALA A 45 -11.14 -5.17 -15.24
N THR A 46 -11.26 -6.22 -16.07
CA THR A 46 -11.22 -7.62 -15.60
C THR A 46 -9.88 -7.97 -14.97
N PHE A 47 -8.78 -7.47 -15.52
CA PHE A 47 -7.45 -7.69 -14.96
C PHE A 47 -7.25 -6.95 -13.62
N LEU A 48 -7.73 -5.70 -13.52
CA LEU A 48 -7.70 -4.95 -12.27
C LEU A 48 -8.49 -5.66 -11.16
N ASP A 49 -9.69 -6.16 -11.48
CA ASP A 49 -10.50 -6.96 -10.55
C ASP A 49 -9.80 -8.25 -10.14
N PHE A 50 -9.09 -8.92 -11.07
CA PHE A 50 -8.30 -10.09 -10.77
C PHE A 50 -7.15 -9.79 -9.78
N ILE A 51 -6.43 -8.68 -9.94
CA ILE A 51 -5.35 -8.27 -9.03
C ILE A 51 -5.88 -7.93 -7.63
N LEU A 52 -7.08 -7.35 -7.55
CA LEU A 52 -7.76 -7.07 -6.29
C LEU A 52 -8.45 -8.30 -5.69
N SER A 53 -8.52 -9.42 -6.41
CA SER A 53 -9.17 -10.63 -5.94
C SER A 53 -8.48 -11.21 -4.70
N LYS A 54 -9.26 -11.91 -3.87
CA LYS A 54 -8.76 -12.59 -2.67
C LYS A 54 -7.60 -13.55 -2.97
N GLN A 55 -7.64 -14.22 -4.12
CA GLN A 55 -6.57 -15.13 -4.54
C GLN A 55 -5.24 -14.38 -4.68
N VAL A 56 -5.22 -13.29 -5.44
CA VAL A 56 -3.99 -12.51 -5.65
C VAL A 56 -3.54 -11.83 -4.36
N GLN A 57 -4.46 -11.29 -3.55
CA GLN A 57 -4.13 -10.70 -2.25
C GLN A 57 -3.49 -11.73 -1.28
N GLN A 58 -3.94 -12.99 -1.32
CA GLN A 58 -3.31 -14.08 -0.55
C GLN A 58 -1.89 -14.41 -1.05
N GLU A 59 -1.66 -14.43 -2.36
CA GLU A 59 -0.32 -14.60 -2.91
C GLU A 59 0.60 -13.42 -2.53
N ALA A 60 0.09 -12.18 -2.58
CA ALA A 60 0.83 -11.00 -2.14
C ALA A 60 1.28 -11.12 -0.66
N GLN A 61 0.43 -11.67 0.21
CA GLN A 61 0.78 -11.92 1.60
C GLN A 61 1.93 -12.93 1.74
N LYS A 62 1.96 -13.99 0.92
CA LYS A 62 3.08 -14.96 0.91
C LYS A 62 4.38 -14.29 0.47
N LEU A 63 4.29 -13.34 -0.48
CA LEU A 63 5.38 -12.48 -0.92
C LEU A 63 5.71 -11.34 0.06
N ARG A 64 5.07 -11.30 1.23
CA ARG A 64 5.36 -10.39 2.35
C ARG A 64 4.84 -8.97 2.17
N TYR A 65 3.98 -8.74 1.17
CA TYR A 65 3.19 -7.51 1.08
C TYR A 65 2.09 -7.49 2.14
N ILE A 66 1.56 -6.29 2.39
CA ILE A 66 0.38 -6.08 3.22
C ILE A 66 -0.81 -6.00 2.26
N PRO A 67 -1.75 -6.96 2.31
CA PRO A 67 -2.96 -6.92 1.51
C PRO A 67 -3.76 -5.62 1.69
N ILE A 68 -4.41 -5.17 0.61
CA ILE A 68 -5.17 -3.90 0.63
C ILE A 68 -6.32 -3.95 1.64
N ASP A 69 -6.96 -5.11 1.82
CA ASP A 69 -8.05 -5.32 2.79
C ASP A 69 -7.59 -5.26 4.25
N ALA A 70 -6.29 -5.40 4.52
CA ALA A 70 -5.72 -5.26 5.85
C ALA A 70 -5.41 -3.80 6.23
N MET A 71 -5.38 -2.88 5.26
CA MET A 71 -5.10 -1.46 5.49
C MET A 71 -6.33 -0.78 6.11
N LYS A 72 -6.12 -0.05 7.21
CA LYS A 72 -7.19 0.65 7.95
C LYS A 72 -7.23 2.15 7.67
N LEU A 73 -6.40 2.62 6.74
CA LEU A 73 -6.34 4.00 6.32
C LEU A 73 -7.45 4.30 5.30
N PRO A 74 -7.98 5.54 5.27
CA PRO A 74 -8.86 5.97 4.20
C PRO A 74 -8.22 5.70 2.84
N ARG A 75 -9.01 5.23 1.86
CA ARG A 75 -8.52 5.01 0.49
C ARG A 75 -7.89 6.28 -0.08
N VAL A 76 -6.85 6.09 -0.89
CA VAL A 76 -6.02 7.14 -1.52
C VAL A 76 -6.83 8.11 -2.38
N ASP A 77 -8.04 7.73 -2.80
CA ASP A 77 -9.01 8.61 -3.46
C ASP A 77 -9.30 9.88 -2.63
N ALA A 78 -9.17 9.80 -1.29
CA ALA A 78 -9.29 10.94 -0.38
C ALA A 78 -8.00 11.78 -0.26
N PHE A 79 -6.84 11.23 -0.64
CA PHE A 79 -5.57 11.95 -0.66
C PHE A 79 -5.42 12.80 -1.93
N GLN A 80 -5.92 12.33 -3.08
CA GLN A 80 -5.85 13.11 -4.32
C GLN A 80 -6.65 14.42 -4.29
N LYS A 81 -7.70 14.52 -3.47
CA LYS A 81 -8.48 15.76 -3.33
C LYS A 81 -7.83 16.80 -2.40
N GLY A 82 -6.67 16.50 -1.79
CA GLY A 82 -5.96 17.40 -0.89
C GLY A 82 -4.43 17.41 -1.04
N SER A 83 -3.86 16.69 -2.00
CA SER A 83 -2.42 16.48 -2.10
C SER A 83 -1.67 17.42 -3.07
N GLU A 84 -2.33 18.33 -3.77
CA GLU A 84 -1.58 19.35 -4.54
C GLU A 84 -0.69 20.23 -3.63
N ASP A 85 -1.01 20.34 -2.33
CA ASP A 85 -0.23 21.11 -1.34
C ASP A 85 0.73 20.26 -0.47
N THR A 86 0.88 18.96 -0.71
CA THR A 86 1.78 18.10 0.10
C THR A 86 2.75 17.24 -0.69
N LEU A 87 2.81 17.38 -2.02
CA LEU A 87 3.73 16.60 -2.85
C LEU A 87 5.22 16.94 -2.68
N TYR A 88 5.57 17.98 -1.90
CA TYR A 88 6.94 18.22 -1.43
C TYR A 88 6.92 18.88 -0.03
N GLY A 89 6.90 18.09 1.04
CA GLY A 89 7.35 18.52 2.38
C GLY A 89 8.79 18.06 2.60
N PRO A 90 9.66 18.83 3.28
CA PRO A 90 11.09 18.61 3.21
C PRO A 90 11.44 17.37 4.04
N PHE A 91 11.65 16.23 3.38
CA PHE A 91 12.63 15.16 3.63
C PHE A 91 12.32 14.00 2.69
#